data_AF-A0A6B2QXJ4-F1
#
_entry.id   AF-A0A6B2QXJ4-F1
#
_cell.length_a   1.000
_cell.length_b   1.000
_cell.length_c   1.000
_cell.angle_alpha   90.00
_cell.angle_beta   90.00
_cell.angle_gamma   90.00
#
_symmetry.space_group_name_H-M   'P 1'
#
loop_
_entity.id
_entity.type
_entity.pdbx_description
1 polymer ?
#
loop_
_entity_poly.entity_id
_entity_poly.type
_entity_poly.pdbx_seq_one_letter_code
_entity_poly.pdbx_strand_id
1 'polypeptide(L)'
;MSTKIRPQPGRMLKWHRQISYWVIGLCCLSGVGWFALQVATDQMPAQLKPWWLAHGVTGLTALVILGAALPQHVIVTWRNGRNRFAGACCLLCLAILAMTAMMLFYAPETFRSTSFWLHSAAGLLLCLMFPLHVIKGKISKQAALRP
;
A
#
# COMPACT_ATOMS: atom_id res chain seq x y z
N MET A 1 38.43 -12.54 11.27
CA MET A 1 38.11 -11.76 10.05
C MET A 1 36.70 -11.20 10.21
N SER A 2 36.57 -9.95 10.66
CA SER A 2 35.26 -9.33 10.93
C SER A 2 34.61 -8.92 9.61
N THR A 3 33.55 -9.62 9.21
CA THR A 3 32.72 -9.24 8.06
C THR A 3 32.07 -7.88 8.37
N LYS A 4 32.66 -6.79 7.89
CA LYS A 4 32.03 -5.46 7.90
C LYS A 4 30.71 -5.56 7.15
N ILE A 5 29.60 -5.61 7.89
CA ILE A 5 28.25 -5.52 7.34
C ILE A 5 28.13 -4.14 6.71
N ARG A 6 28.30 -4.03 5.39
CA ARG A 6 28.06 -2.77 4.69
C ARG A 6 26.59 -2.39 4.87
N PRO A 7 26.25 -1.20 5.40
CA PRO A 7 24.87 -0.78 5.51
C PRO A 7 24.26 -0.74 4.11
N GLN A 8 23.21 -1.53 3.87
CA GLN A 8 22.55 -1.56 2.57
C GLN A 8 21.79 -0.24 2.36
N PRO A 9 22.11 0.55 1.32
CA PRO A 9 21.38 1.77 1.03
C PRO A 9 19.91 1.44 0.74
N GLY A 10 18.99 2.22 1.30
CA GLY A 10 17.55 2.04 1.08
C GLY A 10 16.88 1.05 2.05
N ARG A 11 17.61 0.55 3.05
CA ARG A 11 17.06 -0.35 4.07
C ARG A 11 16.18 0.44 5.04
N MET A 12 14.89 0.15 4.99
CA MET A 12 13.91 0.70 5.91
C MET A 12 14.18 0.28 7.36
N LEU A 13 14.02 1.21 8.30
CA LEU A 13 14.11 0.94 9.73
C LEU A 13 13.13 -0.19 10.11
N LYS A 14 13.51 -1.05 11.07
CA LYS A 14 12.73 -2.24 11.43
C LYS A 14 11.31 -1.87 11.87
N TRP A 15 11.17 -0.82 12.69
CA TRP A 15 9.89 -0.32 13.17
C TRP A 15 9.02 0.21 12.01
N HIS A 16 9.58 1.06 11.14
CA HIS A 16 8.86 1.66 10.02
C HIS A 16 8.35 0.58 9.06
N ARG A 17 9.15 -0.47 8.83
CA ARG A 17 8.75 -1.68 8.08
C ARG A 17 7.62 -2.44 8.74
N GLN A 18 7.69 -2.68 10.05
CA GLN A 18 6.65 -3.41 10.75
C GLN A 18 5.32 -2.63 10.74
N ILE A 19 5.38 -1.32 10.98
CA ILE A 19 4.21 -0.44 10.90
C ILE A 19 3.62 -0.46 9.47
N SER A 20 4.46 -0.40 8.43
CA SER A 20 3.99 -0.49 7.04
C SER A 20 3.21 -1.79 6.79
N TYR A 21 3.68 -2.93 7.30
CA TYR A 21 2.99 -4.21 7.15
C TYR A 21 1.64 -4.21 7.86
N TRP A 22 1.59 -3.73 9.10
CA TRP A 22 0.34 -3.67 9.85
C TRP A 22 -0.67 -2.72 9.22
N VAL A 23 -0.27 -1.49 8.90
CA VAL A 23 -1.20 -0.48 8.38
C VAL A 23 -1.71 -0.85 6.99
N ILE A 24 -0.83 -1.26 6.07
CA ILE A 24 -1.25 -1.67 4.72
C ILE A 24 -2.07 -2.96 4.79
N GLY A 25 -1.69 -3.91 5.66
CA GLY A 25 -2.45 -5.13 5.89
C GLY A 25 -3.86 -4.87 6.41
N LEU A 26 -4.01 -4.03 7.44
CA LEU A 26 -5.30 -3.63 7.99
C LEU A 26 -6.15 -2.86 6.97
N CYS A 27 -5.55 -1.95 6.20
CA CYS A 27 -6.22 -1.21 5.13
C CYS A 27 -6.74 -2.16 4.04
N CYS A 28 -5.93 -3.14 3.64
CA CYS A 28 -6.33 -4.18 2.68
C CYS A 28 -7.47 -5.05 3.20
N LEU A 29 -7.36 -5.58 4.42
CA LEU A 29 -8.39 -6.44 5.00
C LEU A 29 -9.72 -5.69 5.16
N SER A 30 -9.66 -4.46 5.67
CA SER A 30 -10.86 -3.61 5.83
C SER A 30 -11.48 -3.24 4.48
N GLY A 31 -10.67 -2.90 3.47
CA GLY A 31 -11.13 -2.55 2.12
C GLY A 31 -11.74 -3.73 1.37
N VAL A 32 -11.11 -4.90 1.43
CA VAL A 32 -11.65 -6.14 0.82
C VAL A 32 -12.97 -6.54 1.49
N GLY A 33 -13.02 -6.51 2.83
CA GLY A 33 -14.25 -6.78 3.56
C GLY A 33 -15.37 -5.81 3.19
N TRP A 34 -15.04 -4.52 3.05
CA TRP A 34 -15.99 -3.49 2.63
C TRP A 34 -16.49 -3.72 1.20
N PHE A 35 -15.60 -4.01 0.25
CA PHE A 35 -15.96 -4.27 -1.13
C PHE A 35 -16.89 -5.49 -1.25
N ALA A 36 -16.55 -6.59 -0.59
CA ALA A 36 -17.37 -7.81 -0.61
C ALA A 36 -18.77 -7.56 -0.04
N LEU A 37 -18.86 -6.82 1.06
CA LEU A 37 -20.14 -6.44 1.65
C LEU A 37 -20.96 -5.55 0.70
N GLN A 38 -20.36 -4.50 0.15
CA GLN A 38 -21.04 -3.57 -0.74
C GLN A 38 -21.63 -4.29 -1.97
N VAL A 39 -20.88 -5.25 -2.53
CA VAL A 39 -21.36 -6.08 -3.65
C VAL A 39 -22.48 -7.03 -3.22
N ALA A 40 -22.46 -7.54 -1.98
CA ALA A 40 -23.45 -8.50 -1.50
C ALA A 40 -24.77 -7.87 -1.05
N THR A 41 -24.72 -6.69 -0.41
CA THR A 41 -25.89 -6.11 0.27
C THR A 41 -26.48 -4.89 -0.42
N ASP A 42 -25.74 -4.23 -1.33
CA ASP A 42 -26.07 -2.96 -1.99
C ASP A 42 -26.55 -1.81 -1.06
N GLN A 43 -26.40 -2.02 0.25
CA GLN A 43 -26.79 -1.12 1.31
C GLN A 43 -25.66 -1.02 2.32
N MET A 44 -25.62 0.11 3.02
CA MET A 44 -24.71 0.35 4.13
C MET A 44 -25.48 0.22 5.46
N PRO A 45 -25.38 -0.92 6.16
CA PRO A 45 -25.93 -1.04 7.50
C PRO A 45 -25.27 -0.01 8.43
N ALA A 46 -26.08 0.73 9.20
CA ALA A 46 -25.57 1.76 10.11
C ALA A 46 -24.53 1.22 11.12
N GLN A 47 -24.64 -0.06 11.48
CA GLN A 47 -23.74 -0.77 12.39
C GLN A 47 -22.30 -0.90 11.82
N LEU A 48 -22.12 -0.76 10.51
CA LEU A 48 -20.83 -0.94 9.82
C LEU A 48 -20.13 0.40 9.52
N LYS A 49 -20.71 1.53 9.94
CA LYS A 49 -20.06 2.84 9.93
C LYS A 49 -18.64 2.85 10.55
N PRO A 50 -18.39 2.19 11.71
CA PRO A 50 -17.06 2.16 12.30
C PRO A 50 -16.03 1.46 11.41
N TRP A 51 -16.44 0.46 10.63
CA TRP A 51 -15.55 -0.27 9.73
C TRP A 51 -15.03 0.63 8.60
N TRP A 52 -15.93 1.42 8.01
CA TRP A 52 -15.59 2.38 6.97
C TRP A 52 -14.67 3.50 7.50
N LEU A 53 -14.91 4.00 8.72
CA LEU A 53 -14.01 4.95 9.38
C LEU A 53 -12.63 4.34 9.62
N ALA A 54 -12.56 3.10 10.09
CA ALA A 54 -11.29 2.41 10.29
C ALA A 54 -10.51 2.23 8.97
N HIS A 55 -11.21 1.91 7.87
CA HIS A 55 -10.60 1.86 6.54
C HIS A 55 -10.03 3.22 6.12
N GLY A 56 -10.80 4.30 6.25
CA GLY A 56 -10.34 5.64 5.93
C GLY A 56 -9.12 6.07 6.76
N VAL A 57 -9.13 5.83 8.07
CA VAL A 57 -8.00 6.15 8.98
C VAL A 57 -6.75 5.35 8.63
N THR A 58 -6.89 4.05 8.38
CA THR A 58 -5.75 3.20 7.99
C THR A 58 -5.20 3.59 6.62
N GLY A 59 -6.04 3.96 5.65
CA GLY A 59 -5.64 4.48 4.34
C GLY A 59 -4.84 5.79 4.45
N LEU A 60 -5.31 6.76 5.23
CA LEU A 60 -4.58 8.00 5.47
C LEU A 60 -3.24 7.75 6.17
N THR A 61 -3.22 6.85 7.16
CA THR A 61 -1.98 6.47 7.86
C THR A 61 -0.99 5.82 6.90
N ALA A 62 -1.46 5.00 5.94
CA ALA A 62 -0.61 4.41 4.91
C ALA A 62 0.07 5.46 4.03
N LEU A 63 -0.63 6.56 3.69
CA LEU A 63 -0.05 7.68 2.93
C LEU A 63 1.03 8.43 3.73
N VAL A 64 0.81 8.64 5.04
CA VAL A 64 1.82 9.26 5.91
C VAL A 64 3.08 8.39 5.97
N ILE A 65 2.92 7.09 6.14
CA ILE A 65 4.03 6.12 6.15
C ILE A 65 4.75 6.12 4.81
N LEU A 66 4.01 6.11 3.68
CA LEU A 66 4.58 6.20 2.34
C LEU A 66 5.42 7.48 2.17
N GLY A 67 4.88 8.63 2.59
CA GLY A 67 5.58 9.91 2.55
C GLY A 67 6.91 9.88 3.29
N ALA A 68 6.92 9.28 4.49
CA ALA A 68 8.15 9.06 5.24
C ALA A 68 9.11 8.08 4.53
N ALA A 69 8.60 7.05 3.87
CA ALA A 69 9.40 6.05 3.15
C ALA A 69 10.00 6.57 1.84
N LEU A 70 9.43 7.60 1.21
CA LEU A 70 9.86 8.10 -0.10
C LEU A 70 11.37 8.40 -0.18
N PRO A 71 11.93 9.32 0.62
CA PRO A 71 13.33 9.71 0.48
C PRO A 71 14.31 8.60 0.87
N GLN A 72 13.96 7.81 1.88
CA GLN A 72 14.87 6.84 2.51
C GLN A 72 14.80 5.43 1.92
N HIS A 73 13.66 5.04 1.33
CA HIS A 73 13.45 3.71 0.76
C HIS A 73 13.19 3.79 -0.74
N VAL A 74 12.19 4.54 -1.18
CA VAL A 74 11.75 4.55 -2.59
C VAL A 74 12.84 5.12 -3.50
N ILE A 75 13.29 6.35 -3.25
CA ILE A 75 14.28 7.02 -4.10
C ILE A 75 15.60 6.23 -4.13
N VAL A 76 16.07 5.78 -2.97
CA VAL A 76 17.36 5.07 -2.85
C VAL A 76 17.32 3.71 -3.56
N THR A 77 16.25 2.92 -3.36
CA THR A 77 16.14 1.61 -4.02
C THR A 77 15.89 1.74 -5.52
N TRP A 78 15.17 2.78 -5.94
CA TRP A 78 14.98 3.11 -7.34
C TRP A 78 16.31 3.41 -8.03
N ARG A 79 17.13 4.31 -7.49
CA ARG A 79 18.45 4.64 -8.05
C ARG A 79 19.35 3.40 -8.15
N ASN A 80 19.26 2.49 -7.18
CA ASN A 80 20.02 1.25 -7.16
C ASN A 80 19.46 0.11 -8.02
N GLY A 81 18.38 0.33 -8.80
CA GLY A 81 17.84 -0.69 -9.71
C GLY A 81 17.08 -1.81 -9.02
N ARG A 82 16.81 -1.71 -7.71
CA ARG A 82 16.28 -2.82 -6.92
C ARG A 82 14.76 -2.80 -6.90
N ASN A 83 14.15 -3.89 -7.36
CA ASN A 83 12.70 -4.13 -7.24
C ASN A 83 11.81 -3.01 -7.81
N ARG A 84 12.28 -2.32 -8.86
CA ARG A 84 11.63 -1.13 -9.45
C ARG A 84 10.20 -1.41 -9.89
N PHE A 85 9.98 -2.51 -10.60
CA PHE A 85 8.65 -2.82 -11.15
C PHE A 85 7.60 -2.98 -10.05
N ALA A 86 7.84 -3.88 -9.07
CA ALA A 86 6.87 -4.09 -7.99
C ALA A 86 6.69 -2.84 -7.13
N GLY A 87 7.77 -2.08 -6.89
CA GLY A 87 7.71 -0.79 -6.20
C GLY A 87 6.89 0.27 -6.96
N ALA A 88 7.09 0.40 -8.27
CA ALA A 88 6.33 1.31 -9.13
C ALA A 88 4.85 0.95 -9.16
N CYS A 89 4.52 -0.33 -9.30
CA CYS A 89 3.13 -0.78 -9.26
C CYS A 89 2.46 -0.43 -7.92
N CYS A 90 3.14 -0.64 -6.79
CA CYS A 90 2.62 -0.24 -5.48
C CYS A 90 2.41 1.27 -5.38
N LEU A 91 3.38 2.07 -5.83
CA LEU A 91 3.32 3.53 -5.79
C LEU A 91 2.19 4.07 -6.66
N LEU A 92 2.01 3.51 -7.86
CA LEU A 92 0.92 3.86 -8.77
C LEU A 92 -0.44 3.50 -8.18
N CYS A 93 -0.59 2.31 -7.59
CA CYS A 93 -1.84 1.92 -6.92
C CYS A 93 -2.15 2.88 -5.76
N LEU A 94 -1.17 3.23 -4.93
CA LEU A 94 -1.34 4.18 -3.83
C LEU A 94 -1.74 5.59 -4.32
N ALA A 95 -1.18 6.04 -5.44
CA ALA A 95 -1.57 7.31 -6.06
C ALA A 95 -3.02 7.28 -6.58
N ILE A 96 -3.41 6.21 -7.28
CA ILE A 96 -4.80 6.02 -7.76
C ILE A 96 -5.76 5.95 -6.58
N LEU A 97 -5.43 5.20 -5.53
CA LEU A 97 -6.23 5.09 -4.31
C LEU A 97 -6.42 6.45 -3.63
N ALA A 98 -5.36 7.25 -3.50
CA ALA A 98 -5.44 8.59 -2.93
C ALA A 98 -6.36 9.50 -3.76
N MET A 99 -6.19 9.54 -5.09
CA MET A 99 -7.03 10.37 -5.97
C MET A 99 -8.49 9.94 -5.95
N THR A 100 -8.76 8.64 -6.07
CA THR A 100 -10.12 8.10 -6.09
C THR A 100 -10.82 8.23 -4.74
N ALA A 101 -10.09 8.17 -3.61
CA ALA A 101 -10.63 8.49 -2.30
C ALA A 101 -11.10 9.95 -2.24
N MET A 102 -10.27 10.89 -2.70
CA MET A 102 -10.67 12.30 -2.77
C MET A 102 -11.89 12.50 -3.67
N MET A 103 -11.95 11.81 -4.82
CA MET A 103 -13.11 11.90 -5.70
C MET A 103 -14.38 11.33 -5.06
N LEU A 104 -14.30 10.23 -4.31
CA LEU A 104 -15.44 9.66 -3.57
C LEU A 104 -16.02 10.64 -2.54
N PHE A 105 -15.19 11.54 -1.99
CA PHE A 105 -15.63 12.52 -0.99
C PHE A 105 -16.04 13.87 -1.58
N TYR A 106 -15.40 14.31 -2.65
CA TYR A 106 -15.44 15.71 -3.10
C TYR A 106 -15.84 15.89 -4.57
N ALA A 107 -15.86 14.84 -5.39
CA ALA A 107 -16.26 14.96 -6.80
C ALA A 107 -17.79 14.94 -6.95
N PRO A 108 -18.31 15.45 -8.09
CA PRO A 108 -19.73 15.31 -8.43
C PRO A 108 -20.19 13.85 -8.47
N GLU A 109 -21.48 13.62 -8.21
CA GLU A 109 -22.09 12.28 -8.17
C GLU A 109 -21.84 11.45 -9.45
N THR A 110 -21.70 12.10 -10.61
CA THR A 110 -21.38 11.46 -11.89
C THR A 110 -20.07 10.67 -11.87
N PHE A 111 -19.12 11.03 -11.00
CA PHE A 111 -17.86 10.32 -10.85
C PHE A 111 -17.91 9.22 -9.80
N ARG A 112 -18.93 9.16 -8.94
CA ARG A 112 -18.96 8.28 -7.78
C ARG A 112 -18.81 6.80 -8.15
N SER A 113 -19.54 6.36 -9.18
CA SER A 113 -19.46 4.97 -9.68
C SER A 113 -18.06 4.64 -10.21
N THR A 114 -17.51 5.50 -11.07
CA THR A 114 -16.17 5.33 -11.63
C THR A 114 -15.10 5.32 -10.55
N SER A 115 -15.17 6.24 -9.59
CA SER A 115 -14.23 6.31 -8.46
C SER A 115 -14.35 5.09 -7.55
N PHE A 116 -15.55 4.59 -7.28
CA PHE A 116 -15.75 3.36 -6.51
C PHE A 116 -15.06 2.15 -7.16
N TRP A 117 -15.27 1.94 -8.46
CA TRP A 117 -14.67 0.82 -9.19
C TRP A 117 -13.15 0.95 -9.31
N LEU A 118 -12.65 2.14 -9.64
CA LEU A 118 -11.21 2.38 -9.72
C LEU A 118 -10.52 2.23 -8.35
N HIS A 119 -11.12 2.75 -7.29
CA HIS A 119 -10.59 2.61 -5.92
C HIS A 119 -10.54 1.14 -5.52
N SER A 120 -11.63 0.40 -5.76
CA SER A 120 -11.73 -1.03 -5.43
C SER A 120 -10.73 -1.87 -6.21
N ALA A 121 -10.64 -1.67 -7.54
CA ALA A 121 -9.71 -2.40 -8.39
C ALA A 121 -8.24 -2.12 -8.03
N ALA A 122 -7.89 -0.85 -7.83
CA ALA A 122 -6.54 -0.47 -7.40
C ALA A 122 -6.21 -1.00 -5.99
N GLY A 123 -7.19 -1.05 -5.09
CA GLY A 123 -7.06 -1.62 -3.75
C GLY A 123 -6.75 -3.11 -3.80
N LEU A 124 -7.54 -3.88 -4.55
CA LEU A 124 -7.30 -5.32 -4.75
C LEU A 124 -5.92 -5.57 -5.37
N LEU A 125 -5.54 -4.79 -6.38
CA LEU A 125 -4.22 -4.88 -7.00
C LEU A 125 -3.11 -4.58 -5.99
N LEU A 126 -3.26 -3.56 -5.13
CA LEU A 126 -2.30 -3.24 -4.08
C LEU A 126 -2.16 -4.40 -3.09
N CYS A 127 -3.25 -5.07 -2.71
CA CYS A 127 -3.22 -6.20 -1.79
C CYS A 127 -2.45 -7.40 -2.34
N LEU A 128 -2.36 -7.54 -3.67
CA LEU A 128 -1.50 -8.53 -4.33
C LEU A 128 -0.07 -8.03 -4.52
N MET A 129 0.09 -6.78 -5.00
CA MET A 129 1.39 -6.22 -5.36
C MET A 129 2.27 -5.93 -4.14
N PHE A 130 1.69 -5.56 -2.99
CA PHE A 130 2.45 -5.25 -1.80
C PHE A 130 3.20 -6.48 -1.22
N PRO A 131 2.55 -7.64 -1.00
CA PRO A 131 3.27 -8.88 -0.66
C PRO A 131 4.33 -9.27 -1.70
N LEU A 132 4.01 -9.16 -2.99
CA LEU A 132 4.97 -9.45 -4.06
C LEU A 132 6.19 -8.53 -4.03
N HIS A 133 5.99 -7.23 -3.77
CA HIS A 133 7.06 -6.27 -3.56
C HIS A 133 7.94 -6.70 -2.38
N VAL A 134 7.36 -7.11 -1.26
CA VAL A 134 8.11 -7.57 -0.08
C VAL A 134 8.90 -8.84 -0.37
N ILE A 135 8.28 -9.84 -1.01
CA ILE A 135 8.92 -11.12 -1.34
C ILE A 135 10.07 -10.91 -2.33
N LYS A 136 9.84 -10.20 -3.45
CA LYS A 136 10.88 -9.87 -4.44
C LYS A 136 12.03 -9.07 -3.82
N GLY A 137 11.72 -8.15 -2.90
CA GLY A 137 12.73 -7.41 -2.14
C GLY A 137 13.61 -8.31 -1.26
N LYS A 138 13.02 -9.33 -0.61
CA LYS A 138 13.74 -10.34 0.18
C LYS A 138 14.61 -11.24 -0.70
N ILE A 139 14.09 -11.73 -1.82
CA ILE A 139 14.82 -12.60 -2.77
C ILE A 139 16.01 -11.85 -3.36
N SER A 140 15.81 -10.62 -3.85
CA SER A 140 16.89 -9.77 -4.38
C SER A 140 17.99 -9.54 -3.33
N LYS A 141 17.62 -9.39 -2.05
CA LYS A 141 18.59 -9.28 -0.96
C LYS A 141 19.39 -10.57 -0.76
N GLN A 142 18.75 -11.74 -0.80
CA GLN A 142 19.42 -13.03 -0.62
C GLN A 142 20.37 -13.34 -1.79
N ALA A 143 19.96 -13.06 -3.02
CA ALA A 143 20.81 -13.22 -4.20
C ALA A 143 22.10 -12.38 -4.11
N ALA A 144 22.00 -11.14 -3.62
CA ALA A 144 23.16 -10.26 -3.39
C ALA A 144 24.06 -10.67 -2.20
N LEU A 145 23.66 -11.66 -1.40
CA LEU A 145 24.42 -12.18 -0.25
C LEU A 145 24.99 -13.58 -0.50
N ARG A 146 24.63 -14.25 -1.60
CA ARG A 146 25.23 -15.51 -2.02
C ARG A 146 26.57 -15.18 -2.70
N PRO A 147 27.71 -15.72 -2.22
CA PRO A 147 29.03 -15.46 -2.79
C PRO A 147 29.18 -16.00 -4.21
#